data_AF-A0A354SMS1-F1
#
_entry.id   AF-A0A354SMS1-F1
#
_cell.length_a   1.000
_cell.length_b   1.000
_cell.length_c   1.000
_cell.angle_alpha   90.00
_cell.angle_beta   90.00
_cell.angle_gamma   90.00
#
_symmetry.space_group_name_H-M   'P 1'
#
loop_
_entity.id
_entity.type
_entity.pdbx_description
1 polymer ?
#
loop_
_entity_poly.entity_id
_entity_poly.type
_entity_poly.pdbx_seq_one_letter_code
_entity_poly.pdbx_strand_id
1 'polypeptide(L)' 'DFPYKIVKGDLCYKLFTEKGFTWGGDWTDRKDYQHFEK' A
#
# COMPACT_ATOMS: atom_id res chain seq x y z
N ASP A 1 10.69 3.53 -14.82
CA ASP A 1 10.61 2.61 -13.67
C ASP A 1 10.37 3.42 -12.41
N PHE A 2 9.54 2.97 -11.47
CA PHE A 2 9.20 3.72 -10.25
C PHE A 2 9.75 2.99 -9.02
N PRO A 3 11.05 3.15 -8.73
CA PRO A 3 11.74 2.40 -7.70
C PRO A 3 11.28 2.84 -6.30
N TYR A 4 11.34 1.91 -5.34
CA TYR A 4 11.04 2.12 -3.91
C TYR A 4 9.58 2.35 -3.52
N LYS A 5 8.63 2.17 -4.44
CA LYS A 5 7.21 2.08 -4.07
C LYS A 5 6.92 0.72 -3.43
N ILE A 6 6.03 0.70 -2.44
CA ILE A 6 5.45 -0.56 -1.98
C ILE A 6 4.60 -1.14 -3.12
N VAL A 7 4.64 -2.45 -3.29
CA VAL A 7 3.82 -3.19 -4.24
C VAL A 7 3.09 -4.35 -3.57
N LYS A 8 2.06 -4.87 -4.23
CA LYS A 8 1.37 -6.08 -3.77
C LYS A 8 2.37 -7.22 -3.70
N GLY A 9 2.55 -7.78 -2.51
CA GLY A 9 3.52 -8.85 -2.24
C GLY A 9 4.60 -8.47 -1.24
N ASP A 10 4.86 -7.17 -1.06
CA ASP A 10 5.80 -6.70 -0.06
C ASP A 10 5.36 -7.06 1.36
N LEU A 11 6.33 -7.19 2.26
CA LEU A 11 6.08 -7.60 3.64
C LEU A 11 5.13 -6.62 4.35
N CYS A 12 5.35 -5.32 4.20
CA CYS A 12 4.46 -4.30 4.77
C CYS A 12 3.05 -4.40 4.20
N TYR A 13 2.89 -4.50 2.88
CA TYR A 13 1.57 -4.67 2.26
C TYR A 13 0.80 -5.84 2.89
N LYS A 14 1.43 -7.01 3.01
CA LYS A 14 0.82 -8.20 3.62
C LYS A 14 0.43 -7.96 5.07
N LEU A 15 1.36 -7.49 5.90
CA LEU A 15 1.13 -7.33 7.34
C LEU A 15 0.05 -6.28 7.64
N PHE A 16 0.04 -5.13 6.95
CA PHE A 16 -0.93 -4.08 7.21
C PHE A 16 -2.33 -4.47 6.71
N THR A 17 -2.43 -5.10 5.54
CA THR A 17 -3.73 -5.58 5.01
C THR A 17 -4.31 -6.70 5.86
N GLU A 18 -3.50 -7.62 6.38
CA GLU A 18 -3.92 -8.65 7.35
C GLU A 18 -4.50 -8.06 8.65
N LYS A 19 -4.09 -6.84 9.03
CA LYS A 19 -4.59 -6.11 10.21
C LYS A 19 -5.79 -5.21 9.90
N GLY A 20 -6.27 -5.24 8.65
CA GLY A 20 -7.44 -4.50 8.18
C GLY A 20 -7.17 -3.04 7.82
N PHE A 21 -5.91 -2.66 7.54
CA PHE A 21 -5.60 -1.34 6.99
C PHE A 21 -5.90 -1.30 5.49
N THR A 22 -6.40 -0.17 5.03
CA THR A 22 -6.54 0.19 3.61
C THR A 22 -5.23 0.79 3.10
N TRP A 23 -4.81 0.39 1.90
CA TRP A 23 -3.55 0.83 1.30
C TRP A 23 -3.77 1.91 0.24
N GLY A 24 -3.06 3.03 0.33
CA GLY A 24 -3.19 4.16 -0.59
C GLY A 24 -2.77 3.87 -2.04
N GLY A 25 -2.02 2.78 -2.28
CA GLY A 25 -1.69 2.32 -3.63
C GLY A 25 -2.89 1.81 -4.44
N ASP A 26 -3.99 1.45 -3.77
CA ASP A 26 -5.24 1.01 -4.41
C ASP A 26 -6.23 2.16 -4.68
N TRP A 27 -5.91 3.41 -4.30
CA TRP A 27 -6.74 4.58 -4.62
C TRP A 27 -6.81 4.86 -6.13
N THR A 28 -7.90 5.47 -6.61
CA THR A 28 -8.15 5.71 -8.04
C THR A 28 -7.62 7.04 -8.54
N ASP A 29 -7.58 8.06 -7.69
CA ASP A 29 -7.28 9.46 -8.03
C ASP A 29 -5.87 9.90 -7.62
N ARG A 30 -5.44 9.60 -6.39
CA ARG A 30 -4.19 10.11 -5.80
C ARG A 30 -3.35 9.04 -5.13
N LYS A 31 -2.96 8.00 -5.88
CA LYS A 31 -2.21 6.85 -5.35
C LYS A 31 -1.01 7.26 -4.50
N ASP A 32 -1.06 6.90 -3.24
CA ASP A 32 0.06 7.00 -2.30
C ASP A 32 0.49 5.60 -1.89
N TYR A 33 1.55 5.12 -2.53
CA TYR A 33 2.04 3.77 -2.32
C TYR A 33 2.63 3.56 -0.91
N GLN A 34 2.93 4.62 -0.15
CA GLN A 34 3.47 4.51 1.20
C GLN A 34 2.39 4.61 2.29
N HIS A 35 1.18 5.02 1.92
CA HIS A 35 0.10 5.28 2.87
C HIS A 35 -0.68 4.02 3.27
N PHE A 36 -0.91 3.86 4.57
CA PHE A 36 -1.85 2.91 5.13
C PHE A 36 -2.73 3.62 6.16
N GLU A 37 -4.04 3.39 6.11
CA GLU A 37 -5.02 3.95 7.05
C GLU A 37 -6.00 2.87 7.52
N LYS A 38 -6.59 3.07 8.69
CA LYS A 38 -7.63 2.20 9.25
C LYS A 38 -8.78 3.04 9.77
#